data_AF-A0A0Q9DQJ8-F1
#
_entry.id   AF-A0A0Q9DQJ8-F1
#
_cell.length_a   1.000
_cell.length_b   1.000
_cell.length_c   1.000
_cell.angle_alpha   90.00
_cell.angle_beta   90.00
_cell.angle_gamma   90.00
#
_symmetry.space_group_name_H-M   'P 1'
#
loop_
_entity.id
_entity.type
_entity.pdbx_description
1 polymer ?
#
loop_
_entity_poly.entity_id
_entity_poly.type
_entity_poly.pdbx_seq_one_letter_code
_entity_poly.pdbx_strand_id
1 'polypeptide(L)'
;MSKPAKKPEAPENAPSTQRLNRKTVPSINSATSEETALNFANLMISPEMGSFRVITNRERRELIDQLDTPALIEALRQQTQAVHKGDLRAAEAMLMNQATALQSLFVKLTETGLQASLLRQQETALRLALKAQSQCRATLETLANIKNPPVVYAKQANVTTGPQQINNGPQTAPMGAREKVFEENKLKELSHEKQQWLDTGAAGAAGGTHQGAEALAAVHRADKRSR
;
A
#
# COMPACT_ATOMS: atom_id res chain seq x y z
N MET A 1 24.09 81.59 4.13
CA MET A 1 22.96 80.84 4.72
C MET A 1 22.57 79.72 3.77
N SER A 2 23.13 78.52 3.96
CA SER A 2 22.82 77.34 3.13
C SER A 2 22.34 76.21 4.04
N LYS A 3 21.10 75.75 3.84
CA LYS A 3 20.46 74.65 4.57
C LYS A 3 21.15 73.32 4.20
N PRO A 4 21.44 72.41 5.14
CA PRO A 4 21.86 71.05 4.79
C PRO A 4 20.64 70.18 4.48
N ALA A 5 20.72 69.46 3.35
CA ALA A 5 19.71 68.54 2.86
C ALA A 5 19.65 67.27 3.73
N LYS A 6 18.42 66.86 4.01
CA LYS A 6 18.01 65.68 4.79
C LYS A 6 18.50 64.40 4.09
N LYS A 7 19.34 63.62 4.79
CA LYS A 7 19.78 62.27 4.40
C LYS A 7 18.55 61.33 4.40
N PRO A 8 18.31 60.52 3.36
CA PRO A 8 17.17 59.61 3.35
C PRO A 8 17.41 58.45 4.32
N GLU A 9 16.46 58.26 5.23
CA GLU A 9 16.28 57.08 6.08
C GLU A 9 16.24 55.82 5.21
N ALA A 10 17.10 54.86 5.51
CA ALA A 10 17.00 53.51 5.00
C ALA A 10 15.76 52.83 5.63
N PRO A 11 14.96 52.06 4.89
CA PRO A 11 13.84 51.34 5.47
C PRO A 11 14.35 50.24 6.40
N GLU A 12 14.04 50.42 7.67
CA GLU A 12 14.18 49.45 8.76
C GLU A 12 13.13 48.32 8.59
N ASN A 13 13.55 47.09 8.92
CA ASN A 13 12.74 45.87 9.04
C ASN A 13 12.27 45.17 7.75
N ALA A 14 13.20 44.47 7.09
CA ALA A 14 12.87 43.16 6.54
C ALA A 14 12.68 42.18 7.72
N PRO A 15 11.61 41.35 7.79
CA PRO A 15 11.53 40.31 8.80
C PRO A 15 12.72 39.38 8.59
N SER A 16 13.58 39.27 9.61
CA SER A 16 14.61 38.26 9.65
C SER A 16 13.93 36.89 9.56
N THR A 17 13.88 36.32 8.36
CA THR A 17 13.57 34.90 8.12
C THR A 17 14.71 34.07 8.71
N GLN A 18 14.79 34.05 10.03
CA GLN A 18 15.68 33.18 10.77
C GLN A 18 15.20 31.76 10.49
N ARG A 19 16.01 30.99 9.77
CA ARG A 19 15.73 29.57 9.50
C ARG A 19 15.54 28.86 10.84
N LEU A 20 14.36 28.28 11.06
CA LEU A 20 14.09 27.46 12.24
C LEU A 20 14.80 26.12 12.07
N ASN A 21 15.69 25.78 13.00
CA ASN A 21 16.48 24.55 12.99
C ASN A 21 16.59 23.94 14.40
N ARG A 22 15.51 24.03 15.19
CA ARG A 22 15.49 23.56 16.57
C ARG A 22 15.65 22.05 16.59
N LYS A 23 16.53 21.56 17.45
CA LYS A 23 16.76 20.12 17.64
C LYS A 23 16.08 19.57 18.89
N THR A 24 15.72 20.45 19.82
CA THR A 24 14.99 20.12 21.04
C THR A 24 13.49 20.14 20.82
N VAL A 25 12.78 19.15 21.37
CA VAL A 25 11.32 19.06 21.30
C VAL A 25 10.72 19.69 22.56
N PRO A 26 9.94 20.79 22.47
CA PRO A 26 9.46 21.53 23.64
C PRO A 26 8.48 20.75 24.53
N SER A 27 7.77 19.76 23.98
CA SER A 27 6.68 19.04 24.64
C SER A 27 7.14 18.00 25.68
N ILE A 28 8.41 18.03 26.10
CA ILE A 28 8.98 17.10 27.08
C ILE A 28 8.85 17.65 28.50
N ASN A 29 8.94 18.97 28.68
CA ASN A 29 9.08 19.58 30.01
C ASN A 29 7.71 19.71 30.70
N SER A 30 7.59 19.14 31.91
CA SER A 30 6.42 19.33 32.80
C SER A 30 6.84 19.80 34.19
N ALA A 31 5.86 20.07 35.07
CA ALA A 31 6.09 20.62 36.40
C ALA A 31 6.85 19.67 37.35
N THR A 32 6.77 18.35 37.10
CA THR A 32 7.46 17.33 37.90
C THR A 32 8.47 16.53 37.07
N SER A 33 9.55 16.07 37.72
CA SER A 33 10.59 15.27 37.07
C SER A 33 10.07 13.92 36.57
N GLU A 34 9.12 13.30 37.26
CA GLU A 34 8.55 12.01 36.88
C GLU A 34 7.65 12.12 35.65
N GLU A 35 6.78 13.14 35.59
CA GLU A 35 5.96 13.40 34.40
C GLU A 35 6.83 13.76 33.19
N THR A 36 7.93 14.50 33.39
CA THR A 36 8.88 14.83 32.32
C THR A 36 9.51 13.56 31.75
N ALA A 37 9.89 12.60 32.61
CA ALA A 37 10.43 11.32 32.19
C ALA A 37 9.38 10.47 31.44
N LEU A 38 8.13 10.45 31.89
CA LEU A 38 7.04 9.76 31.21
C LEU A 38 6.70 10.39 29.85
N ASN A 39 6.65 11.73 29.77
CA ASN A 39 6.45 12.45 28.51
C ASN A 39 7.55 12.17 27.50
N PHE A 40 8.81 12.12 27.97
CA PHE A 40 9.94 11.72 27.14
C PHE A 40 9.80 10.27 26.64
N ALA A 41 9.45 9.32 27.52
CA ALA A 41 9.25 7.93 27.14
C ALA A 41 8.14 7.78 26.09
N ASN A 42 7.00 8.43 26.31
CA ASN A 42 5.87 8.45 25.37
C ASN A 42 6.25 9.05 24.02
N LEU A 43 7.05 10.14 24.02
CA LEU A 43 7.59 10.70 22.79
C LEU A 43 8.51 9.69 22.08
N MET A 44 9.40 9.01 22.80
CA MET A 44 10.35 8.06 22.22
C MET A 44 9.69 6.84 21.56
N ILE A 45 8.56 6.37 22.09
CA ILE A 45 7.80 5.25 21.54
C ILE A 45 6.74 5.68 20.52
N SER A 46 6.54 6.99 20.32
CA SER A 46 5.55 7.50 19.37
C SER A 46 5.89 7.13 17.91
N PRO A 47 4.88 6.83 17.06
CA PRO A 47 5.10 6.55 15.63
C PRO A 47 5.83 7.68 14.90
N GLU A 48 5.58 8.93 15.28
CA GLU A 48 6.21 10.11 14.69
C GLU A 48 7.70 10.16 15.01
N MET A 49 8.09 9.87 16.26
CA MET A 49 9.50 9.81 16.64
C MET A 49 10.21 8.62 15.99
N GLY A 50 9.54 7.47 15.85
CA GLY A 50 10.05 6.33 15.08
C GLY A 50 10.35 6.72 13.63
N SER A 51 9.39 7.38 12.97
CA SER A 51 9.53 7.86 11.59
C SER A 51 10.64 8.91 11.48
N PHE A 52 10.70 9.87 12.41
CA PHE A 52 11.77 10.87 12.50
C PHE A 52 13.15 10.22 12.56
N ARG A 53 13.34 9.21 13.40
CA ARG A 53 14.62 8.50 13.54
C ARG A 53 15.01 7.81 12.24
N VAL A 54 14.07 7.16 11.55
CA VAL A 54 14.36 6.49 10.27
C VAL A 54 14.71 7.51 9.18
N ILE A 55 13.94 8.60 9.07
CA ILE A 55 14.21 9.68 8.12
C ILE A 55 15.61 10.24 8.39
N THR A 56 15.90 10.67 9.61
CA THR A 56 17.18 11.32 9.92
C THR A 56 18.40 10.38 9.90
N ASN A 57 18.24 9.06 10.06
CA ASN A 57 19.36 8.13 10.16
C ASN A 57 20.22 8.02 8.87
N ARG A 58 19.64 8.27 7.69
CA ARG A 58 20.34 8.09 6.40
C ARG A 58 20.28 9.30 5.48
N GLU A 59 19.71 10.40 5.97
CA GLU A 59 19.58 11.61 5.17
C GLU A 59 20.90 12.35 5.01
N ARG A 60 21.01 13.12 3.92
CA ARG A 60 22.20 13.95 3.69
C ARG A 60 22.35 14.95 4.83
N ARG A 61 23.58 15.11 5.32
CA ARG A 61 23.89 16.04 6.45
C ARG A 61 23.34 17.45 6.21
N GLU A 62 23.45 17.94 4.98
CA GLU A 62 22.91 19.24 4.56
C GLU A 62 21.39 19.38 4.76
N LEU A 63 20.63 18.30 4.59
CA LEU A 63 19.17 18.28 4.80
C LEU A 63 18.84 18.23 6.28
N ILE A 64 19.59 17.44 7.05
CA ILE A 64 19.43 17.31 8.50
C ILE A 64 19.74 18.64 9.20
N ASP A 65 20.76 19.38 8.75
CA ASP A 65 21.16 20.65 9.34
C ASP A 65 20.05 21.70 9.20
N GLN A 66 19.33 21.68 8.08
CA GLN A 66 18.21 22.57 7.78
C GLN A 66 16.88 22.15 8.42
N LEU A 67 16.79 20.92 8.92
CA LEU A 67 15.56 20.35 9.45
C LEU A 67 15.23 20.88 10.86
N ASP A 68 14.02 21.39 11.06
CA ASP A 68 13.48 21.67 12.39
C ASP A 68 12.80 20.40 12.94
N THR A 69 13.37 19.84 14.01
CA THR A 69 12.90 18.58 14.60
C THR A 69 11.44 18.67 15.07
N PRO A 70 11.02 19.72 15.81
CA PRO A 70 9.62 19.87 16.21
C PRO A 70 8.66 19.97 15.01
N ALA A 71 9.03 20.73 13.97
CA ALA A 71 8.18 20.87 12.79
C ALA A 71 8.00 19.54 12.04
N LEU A 72 9.04 18.71 11.93
CA LEU A 72 8.91 17.40 11.28
C LEU A 72 8.00 16.46 12.09
N ILE A 73 8.17 16.40 13.41
CA ILE A 73 7.32 15.58 14.27
C ILE A 73 5.85 16.02 14.16
N GLU A 74 5.61 17.33 14.14
CA GLU A 74 4.26 17.87 14.00
C GLU A 74 3.68 17.60 12.60
N ALA A 75 4.47 17.72 11.54
CA ALA A 75 4.04 17.36 10.19
C ALA A 75 3.65 15.87 10.07
N LEU A 76 4.40 14.97 10.71
CA LEU A 76 4.08 13.54 10.77
C LEU A 76 2.76 13.30 11.53
N ARG A 77 2.55 14.00 12.66
CA ARG A 77 1.29 13.94 13.40
C ARG A 77 0.11 14.43 12.56
N GLN A 78 0.28 15.53 11.84
CA GLN A 78 -0.74 16.10 10.95
C GLN A 78 -1.10 15.14 9.80
N GLN A 79 -0.12 14.45 9.23
CA GLN A 79 -0.36 13.43 8.20
C GLN A 79 -1.23 12.30 8.75
N THR A 80 -0.93 11.78 9.95
CA THR A 80 -1.76 10.76 10.61
C THR A 80 -3.18 11.26 10.87
N GLN A 81 -3.32 12.50 11.37
CA GLN A 81 -4.64 13.10 11.60
C GLN A 81 -5.45 13.29 10.32
N ALA A 82 -4.81 13.63 9.20
CA ALA A 82 -5.47 13.76 7.90
C ALA A 82 -6.07 12.42 7.45
N VAL A 83 -5.30 11.34 7.59
CA VAL A 83 -5.77 9.97 7.29
C VAL A 83 -6.94 9.57 8.18
N HIS A 84 -6.90 9.88 9.49
CA HIS A 84 -8.03 9.62 10.39
C HIS A 84 -9.30 10.40 10.01
N LYS A 85 -9.16 11.56 9.35
CA LYS A 85 -10.28 12.34 8.81
C LYS A 85 -10.74 11.87 7.43
N GLY A 86 -10.14 10.81 6.89
CA GLY A 86 -10.45 10.26 5.56
C GLY A 86 -9.76 10.99 4.40
N ASP A 87 -8.83 11.91 4.65
CA ASP A 87 -8.02 12.51 3.59
C ASP A 87 -6.82 11.62 3.26
N LEU A 88 -6.93 10.90 2.14
CA LEU A 88 -5.91 9.99 1.65
C LEU A 88 -5.02 10.58 0.55
N ARG A 89 -5.15 11.88 0.22
CA ARG A 89 -4.39 12.50 -0.88
C ARG A 89 -2.88 12.35 -0.73
N ALA A 90 -2.36 12.45 0.48
CA ALA A 90 -0.94 12.25 0.76
C ALA A 90 -0.50 10.80 0.48
N ALA A 91 -1.30 9.81 0.86
CA ALA A 91 -1.02 8.40 0.60
C ALA A 91 -1.12 8.08 -0.90
N GLU A 92 -2.10 8.67 -1.60
CA GLU A 92 -2.26 8.54 -3.05
C GLU A 92 -1.04 9.09 -3.80
N ALA A 93 -0.62 10.31 -3.45
CA ALA A 93 0.56 10.94 -4.02
C ALA A 93 1.84 10.11 -3.73
N MET A 94 1.97 9.60 -2.51
CA MET A 94 3.09 8.73 -2.12
C MET A 94 3.15 7.47 -2.98
N LEU A 95 2.04 6.74 -3.11
CA LEU A 95 1.98 5.50 -3.90
C LEU A 95 2.24 5.77 -5.40
N MET A 96 1.70 6.87 -5.94
CA MET A 96 1.94 7.25 -7.33
C MET A 96 3.42 7.59 -7.59
N ASN A 97 4.06 8.33 -6.68
CA ASN A 97 5.49 8.65 -6.77
C ASN A 97 6.35 7.39 -6.61
N GLN A 98 5.99 6.47 -5.71
CA GLN A 98 6.69 5.19 -5.55
C GLN A 98 6.58 4.32 -6.80
N ALA A 99 5.39 4.21 -7.41
CA ALA A 99 5.20 3.49 -8.67
C ALA A 99 6.07 4.09 -9.80
N THR A 100 6.12 5.42 -9.89
CA THR A 100 6.96 6.13 -10.87
C THR A 100 8.46 5.86 -10.66
N ALA A 101 8.92 5.84 -9.40
CA ALA A 101 10.30 5.51 -9.07
C ALA A 101 10.64 4.05 -9.39
N LEU A 102 9.74 3.10 -9.08
CA LEU A 102 9.90 1.68 -9.40
C LEU A 102 9.92 1.43 -10.91
N GLN A 103 9.08 2.12 -11.67
CA GLN A 103 9.11 2.08 -13.13
C GLN A 103 10.45 2.59 -13.69
N SER A 104 10.94 3.71 -13.16
CA SER A 104 12.24 4.26 -13.56
C SER A 104 13.38 3.30 -13.24
N LEU A 105 13.32 2.62 -12.08
CA LEU A 105 14.29 1.61 -11.69
C LEU A 105 14.22 0.38 -12.60
N PHE A 106 13.02 -0.07 -12.98
CA PHE A 106 12.84 -1.14 -13.97
C PHE A 106 13.52 -0.81 -15.30
N VAL A 107 13.27 0.39 -15.84
CA VAL A 107 13.91 0.85 -17.09
C VAL A 107 15.42 0.82 -16.93
N LYS A 108 15.95 1.44 -15.87
CA LYS A 108 17.41 1.55 -15.68
C LYS A 108 18.09 0.20 -15.52
N LEU A 109 17.51 -0.71 -14.75
CA LEU A 109 18.05 -2.05 -14.55
C LEU A 109 17.96 -2.90 -15.82
N THR A 110 16.90 -2.71 -16.62
CA THR A 110 16.76 -3.39 -17.91
C THR A 110 17.84 -2.94 -18.89
N GLU A 111 18.02 -1.63 -19.06
CA GLU A 111 19.13 -1.07 -19.86
C GLU A 111 20.48 -1.59 -19.40
N THR A 112 20.73 -1.58 -18.08
CA THR A 112 21.97 -2.07 -17.47
C THR A 112 22.20 -3.55 -17.75
N GLY A 113 21.15 -4.37 -17.65
CA GLY A 113 21.23 -5.80 -17.92
C GLY A 113 21.49 -6.10 -19.40
N LEU A 114 20.83 -5.39 -20.31
CA LEU A 114 21.02 -5.57 -21.76
C LEU A 114 22.40 -5.11 -22.24
N GLN A 115 23.02 -4.14 -21.55
CA GLN A 115 24.36 -3.65 -21.86
C GLN A 115 25.48 -4.43 -21.15
N ALA A 116 25.16 -5.31 -20.21
CA ALA A 116 26.16 -6.03 -19.43
C ALA A 116 26.88 -7.10 -20.26
N SER A 117 28.22 -7.08 -20.25
CA SER A 117 29.05 -8.05 -20.98
C SER A 117 29.10 -9.43 -20.31
N LEU A 118 28.87 -9.50 -19.01
CA LEU A 118 28.93 -10.74 -18.24
C LEU A 118 27.52 -11.26 -17.94
N LEU A 119 27.25 -12.52 -18.31
CA LEU A 119 25.95 -13.17 -18.09
C LEU A 119 25.45 -13.06 -16.64
N ARG A 120 26.34 -13.14 -15.64
CA ARG A 120 25.95 -12.99 -14.23
C ARG A 120 25.44 -11.60 -13.88
N GLN A 121 26.01 -10.55 -14.46
CA GLN A 121 25.58 -9.17 -14.25
C GLN A 121 24.25 -8.93 -14.99
N GLN A 122 24.14 -9.42 -16.22
CA GLN A 122 22.90 -9.38 -17.00
C GLN A 122 21.76 -10.07 -16.26
N GLU A 123 21.96 -11.31 -15.82
CA GLU A 123 20.97 -12.08 -15.05
C GLU A 123 20.54 -11.35 -13.78
N THR A 124 21.50 -10.80 -13.03
CA THR A 124 21.21 -10.08 -11.78
C THR A 124 20.40 -8.81 -12.04
N ALA A 125 20.80 -7.99 -13.01
CA ALA A 125 20.12 -6.75 -13.35
C ALA A 125 18.71 -7.01 -13.88
N LEU A 126 18.54 -7.97 -14.80
CA LEU A 126 17.22 -8.33 -15.34
C LEU A 126 16.30 -8.93 -14.27
N ARG A 127 16.83 -9.76 -13.35
CA ARG A 127 16.02 -10.27 -12.23
C ARG A 127 15.54 -9.15 -11.31
N LEU A 128 16.41 -8.20 -10.98
CA LEU A 128 16.03 -7.03 -10.17
C LEU A 128 15.05 -6.12 -10.92
N ALA A 129 15.20 -5.98 -12.24
CA ALA A 129 14.26 -5.23 -13.07
C ALA A 129 12.85 -5.83 -12.99
N LEU A 130 12.70 -7.13 -13.25
CA LEU A 130 11.40 -7.80 -13.16
C LEU A 130 10.79 -7.71 -11.76
N LYS A 131 11.61 -7.70 -10.71
CA LYS A 131 11.15 -7.45 -9.34
C LYS A 131 10.71 -6.00 -9.11
N ALA A 132 11.34 -5.01 -9.74
CA ALA A 132 10.89 -3.62 -9.70
C ALA A 132 9.55 -3.45 -10.43
N GLN A 133 9.38 -4.08 -11.59
CA GLN A 133 8.13 -4.11 -12.35
C GLN A 133 6.99 -4.73 -11.53
N SER A 134 7.21 -5.88 -10.89
CA SER A 134 6.17 -6.54 -10.09
C SER A 134 5.73 -5.71 -8.89
N GLN A 135 6.67 -5.00 -8.24
CA GLN A 135 6.36 -4.06 -7.16
C GLN A 135 5.65 -2.80 -7.66
N CYS A 136 5.98 -2.29 -8.85
CA CYS A 136 5.27 -1.18 -9.47
C CYS A 136 3.79 -1.52 -9.70
N ARG A 137 3.51 -2.71 -10.26
CA ARG A 137 2.13 -3.20 -10.39
C ARG A 137 1.43 -3.30 -9.04
N ALA A 138 2.07 -3.89 -8.03
CA ALA A 138 1.48 -4.05 -6.70
C ALA A 138 1.17 -2.71 -6.00
N THR A 139 2.00 -1.68 -6.21
CA THR A 139 1.75 -0.33 -5.68
C THR A 139 0.56 0.34 -6.37
N LEU A 140 0.42 0.20 -7.70
CA LEU A 140 -0.74 0.69 -8.44
C LEU A 140 -2.03 -0.06 -8.08
N GLU A 141 -1.96 -1.37 -7.84
CA GLU A 141 -3.09 -2.17 -7.34
C GLU A 141 -3.52 -1.71 -5.94
N THR A 142 -2.57 -1.40 -5.07
CA THR A 142 -2.85 -0.82 -3.74
C THR A 142 -3.56 0.52 -3.87
N LEU A 143 -3.09 1.38 -4.78
CA LEU A 143 -3.74 2.67 -5.06
C LEU A 143 -5.17 2.48 -5.60
N ALA A 144 -5.38 1.53 -6.51
CA ALA A 144 -6.70 1.20 -7.03
C ALA A 144 -7.64 0.69 -5.93
N ASN A 145 -7.15 -0.14 -5.01
CA ASN A 145 -7.91 -0.64 -3.86
C ASN A 145 -8.26 0.47 -2.87
N ILE A 146 -7.38 1.48 -2.70
CA ILE A 146 -7.69 2.66 -1.88
C ILE A 146 -8.81 3.49 -2.54
N LYS A 147 -8.76 3.70 -3.86
CA LYS A 147 -9.77 4.45 -4.61
C LYS A 147 -11.11 3.74 -4.67
N ASN A 148 -11.08 2.42 -4.83
CA ASN A 148 -12.25 1.57 -5.00
C ASN A 148 -12.12 0.33 -4.10
N PRO A 149 -12.46 0.45 -2.81
CA PRO A 149 -12.38 -0.67 -1.89
C PRO A 149 -13.26 -1.82 -2.39
N PRO A 150 -12.77 -3.07 -2.41
CA PRO A 150 -13.57 -4.20 -2.83
C PRO A 150 -14.81 -4.32 -1.94
N VAL A 151 -16.00 -4.33 -2.55
CA VAL A 151 -17.25 -4.56 -1.83
C VAL A 151 -17.29 -6.02 -1.41
N VAL A 152 -16.84 -6.31 -0.20
CA VAL A 152 -16.99 -7.62 0.41
C VAL A 152 -18.44 -7.73 0.88
N TYR A 153 -19.28 -8.35 0.06
CA TYR A 153 -20.58 -8.82 0.52
C TYR A 153 -20.33 -9.98 1.49
N ALA A 154 -20.19 -9.65 2.77
CA ALA A 154 -20.32 -10.64 3.82
C ALA A 154 -21.74 -11.21 3.72
N LYS A 155 -21.88 -12.38 3.10
CA LYS A 155 -23.08 -13.20 3.28
C LYS A 155 -23.14 -13.48 4.77
N GLN A 156 -23.91 -12.67 5.51
CA GLN A 156 -24.30 -12.99 6.87
C GLN A 156 -25.15 -14.25 6.76
N ALA A 157 -24.49 -15.40 6.82
CA ALA A 157 -25.16 -16.63 7.17
C ALA A 157 -25.51 -16.48 8.64
N ASN A 158 -26.69 -15.93 8.93
CA ASN A 158 -27.32 -16.12 10.24
C ASN A 158 -27.73 -17.59 10.28
N VAL A 159 -26.74 -18.45 10.54
CA VAL A 159 -26.94 -19.89 10.62
C VAL A 159 -27.63 -20.16 11.96
N THR A 160 -28.96 -20.07 11.97
CA THR A 160 -29.78 -20.62 13.03
C THR A 160 -29.97 -22.12 12.76
N THR A 161 -28.89 -22.91 12.79
CA THR A 161 -29.00 -24.37 12.80
C THR A 161 -29.39 -24.83 14.19
N GLY A 162 -30.67 -24.68 14.51
CA GLY A 162 -31.30 -25.25 15.69
C GLY A 162 -32.41 -24.36 16.26
N PRO A 163 -33.47 -24.93 16.84
CA PRO A 163 -34.45 -24.16 17.58
C PRO A 163 -33.78 -23.47 18.77
N GLN A 164 -33.61 -22.15 18.70
CA GLN A 164 -33.12 -21.37 19.82
C GLN A 164 -34.26 -21.20 20.84
N GLN A 165 -34.21 -21.98 21.92
CA GLN A 165 -35.06 -21.72 23.08
C GLN A 165 -34.40 -20.65 23.95
N ILE A 166 -34.99 -19.46 23.94
CA ILE A 166 -34.62 -18.38 24.84
C ILE A 166 -35.37 -18.63 26.16
N ASN A 167 -34.77 -19.39 27.07
CA ASN A 167 -35.36 -19.64 28.39
C ASN A 167 -35.03 -18.49 29.35
N ASN A 168 -35.73 -17.37 29.24
CA ASN A 168 -35.70 -16.29 30.24
C ASN A 168 -37.00 -16.26 31.06
N GLY A 169 -37.20 -17.26 31.93
CA GLY A 169 -38.25 -17.24 32.96
C GLY A 169 -38.49 -18.62 33.60
N PRO A 170 -38.79 -18.70 34.91
CA PRO A 170 -39.02 -19.98 35.59
C PRO A 170 -40.33 -20.61 35.11
N GLN A 171 -40.23 -21.75 34.42
CA GLN A 171 -41.38 -22.47 33.86
C GLN A 171 -42.19 -23.16 34.98
N THR A 172 -43.49 -22.90 35.00
CA THR A 172 -44.49 -23.71 35.72
C THR A 172 -45.28 -24.57 34.72
N ALA A 173 -45.30 -25.87 34.99
CA ALA A 173 -46.11 -27.02 34.54
C ALA A 173 -46.91 -27.02 33.19
N PRO A 174 -47.03 -28.18 32.50
CA PRO A 174 -47.59 -28.29 31.15
C PRO A 174 -49.10 -28.51 31.15
N MET A 175 -49.83 -27.87 30.22
CA MET A 175 -51.21 -28.25 29.92
C MET A 175 -51.63 -27.79 28.51
N GLY A 176 -52.15 -28.73 27.71
CA GLY A 176 -53.06 -28.44 26.60
C GLY A 176 -52.47 -28.53 25.18
N ALA A 177 -52.79 -29.62 24.49
CA ALA A 177 -52.67 -29.73 23.04
C ALA A 177 -53.53 -28.67 22.33
N ARG A 178 -52.97 -28.00 21.32
CA ARG A 178 -53.76 -27.26 20.33
C ARG A 178 -53.06 -27.27 18.98
N GLU A 179 -53.62 -28.05 18.07
CA GLU A 179 -53.27 -28.07 16.65
C GLU A 179 -53.67 -26.72 16.02
N LYS A 180 -52.74 -26.09 15.28
CA LYS A 180 -53.05 -24.94 14.43
C LYS A 180 -52.57 -25.22 13.01
N VAL A 181 -53.56 -25.24 12.13
CA VAL A 181 -53.53 -25.39 10.68
C VAL A 181 -52.64 -24.32 10.06
N PHE A 182 -51.72 -24.73 9.18
CA PHE A 182 -51.00 -23.84 8.27
C PHE A 182 -51.79 -23.69 6.97
N GLU A 183 -52.21 -22.47 6.63
CA GLU A 183 -52.68 -22.16 5.28
C GLU A 183 -51.48 -22.02 4.34
N GLU A 184 -51.41 -22.88 3.33
CA GLU A 184 -50.51 -22.72 2.19
C GLU A 184 -50.89 -21.48 1.38
N ASN A 185 -49.96 -20.53 1.24
CA ASN A 185 -50.09 -19.48 0.23
C ASN A 185 -49.30 -19.86 -1.03
N LYS A 186 -50.05 -19.90 -2.13
CA LYS A 186 -49.72 -20.53 -3.40
C LYS A 186 -48.66 -19.77 -4.20
N LEU A 187 -47.84 -20.56 -4.88
CA LEU A 187 -46.94 -20.29 -5.99
C LEU A 187 -47.13 -18.95 -6.74
N LYS A 188 -45.98 -18.34 -7.06
CA LYS A 188 -45.71 -17.86 -8.43
C LYS A 188 -44.32 -18.33 -8.85
N GLU A 189 -44.29 -19.53 -9.43
CA GLU A 189 -43.27 -19.91 -10.38
C GLU A 189 -43.45 -19.07 -11.66
N LEU A 190 -42.38 -18.39 -12.07
CA LEU A 190 -42.16 -18.06 -13.47
C LEU A 190 -40.92 -18.83 -13.93
N SER A 191 -41.21 -20.06 -14.34
CA SER A 191 -40.81 -20.66 -15.61
C SER A 191 -39.44 -20.30 -16.21
N HIS A 192 -38.57 -21.32 -16.14
CA HIS A 192 -37.74 -21.87 -17.21
C HIS A 192 -36.57 -21.06 -17.81
N GLU A 193 -35.48 -21.82 -18.01
CA GLU A 193 -34.33 -21.54 -18.88
C GLU A 193 -33.28 -20.53 -18.40
N LYS A 194 -32.50 -20.91 -17.38
CA LYS A 194 -31.03 -20.94 -17.42
C LYS A 194 -30.49 -21.14 -16.01
N GLN A 195 -30.33 -22.39 -15.61
CA GLN A 195 -29.25 -22.82 -14.72
C GLN A 195 -29.21 -24.33 -14.74
N GLN A 196 -28.95 -24.84 -15.94
CA GLN A 196 -28.44 -26.19 -16.11
C GLN A 196 -27.12 -26.23 -15.34
N TRP A 197 -27.12 -26.98 -14.25
CA TRP A 197 -25.90 -27.38 -13.56
C TRP A 197 -25.02 -28.11 -14.57
N LEU A 198 -23.93 -27.49 -14.96
CA LEU A 198 -22.83 -28.14 -15.63
C LEU A 198 -21.57 -27.80 -14.85
N ASP A 199 -21.30 -28.69 -13.89
CA ASP A 199 -19.95 -29.02 -13.49
C ASP A 199 -19.16 -29.42 -14.76
N THR A 200 -18.11 -28.68 -15.08
CA THR A 200 -17.10 -29.13 -16.05
C THR A 200 -15.72 -28.70 -15.56
N GLY A 201 -15.16 -29.47 -14.63
CA GLY A 201 -13.71 -29.68 -14.60
C GLY A 201 -13.26 -30.24 -15.95
N ALA A 202 -12.50 -29.47 -16.72
CA ALA A 202 -11.91 -29.90 -17.98
C ALA A 202 -10.38 -29.91 -17.86
N ALA A 203 -9.79 -31.11 -17.90
CA ALA A 203 -8.36 -31.31 -18.07
C ALA A 203 -7.96 -30.98 -19.52
N GLY A 204 -6.98 -30.09 -19.71
CA GLY A 204 -6.46 -29.76 -21.03
C GLY A 204 -5.61 -30.89 -21.61
N ALA A 205 -6.05 -31.47 -22.73
CA ALA A 205 -5.27 -32.41 -23.53
C ALA A 205 -4.59 -31.72 -24.72
N ALA A 206 -3.41 -32.22 -25.08
CA ALA A 206 -2.51 -31.73 -26.11
C ALA A 206 -3.15 -31.71 -27.52
N GLY A 207 -2.95 -30.61 -28.25
CA GLY A 207 -3.29 -30.50 -29.67
C GLY A 207 -2.11 -30.87 -30.56
N GLY A 208 -2.16 -32.04 -31.17
CA GLY A 208 -1.36 -32.39 -32.34
C GLY A 208 -2.24 -32.34 -33.59
N THR A 209 -1.79 -31.62 -34.62
CA THR A 209 -2.26 -31.80 -36.01
C THR A 209 -1.04 -32.10 -36.87
N HIS A 210 -0.98 -33.33 -37.39
CA HIS A 210 0.07 -33.84 -38.27
C HIS A 210 -0.25 -33.66 -39.76
N GLN A 211 0.83 -33.83 -40.56
CA GLN A 211 0.95 -34.29 -41.96
C GLN A 211 1.23 -33.17 -42.99
N GLY A 212 2.23 -33.24 -43.86
CA GLY A 212 3.06 -34.36 -44.34
C GLY A 212 4.45 -33.93 -44.84
N ALA A 213 5.23 -34.94 -45.20
CA ALA A 213 6.68 -34.94 -45.37
C ALA A 213 7.23 -34.23 -46.62
N GLU A 214 8.46 -33.71 -46.53
CA GLU A 214 9.44 -33.74 -47.62
C GLU A 214 10.86 -33.81 -47.05
N ALA A 215 11.57 -34.90 -47.35
CA ALA A 215 12.92 -35.18 -46.89
C ALA A 215 13.93 -34.52 -47.85
N LEU A 216 14.67 -33.51 -47.38
CA LEU A 216 15.79 -32.94 -48.12
C LEU A 216 17.12 -33.31 -47.46
N ALA A 217 17.78 -34.25 -48.14
CA ALA A 217 19.20 -34.56 -48.30
C ALA A 217 20.25 -34.13 -47.26
N ALA A 218 21.20 -35.06 -47.06
CA ALA A 218 22.36 -34.94 -46.21
C ALA A 218 23.32 -33.81 -46.65
N VAL A 219 23.54 -32.83 -45.78
CA VAL A 219 24.63 -31.86 -45.93
C VAL A 219 25.79 -32.23 -45.02
N HIS A 220 26.82 -32.71 -45.69
CA HIS A 220 28.24 -32.84 -45.36
C HIS A 220 28.72 -32.37 -43.96
N ARG A 221 29.13 -33.37 -43.18
CA ARG A 221 30.12 -33.29 -42.10
C ARG A 221 31.46 -32.79 -42.67
N ALA A 222 31.98 -31.68 -42.15
CA ALA A 222 33.38 -31.31 -42.33
C ALA A 222 34.24 -32.13 -41.36
N ASP A 223 35.06 -33.00 -41.93
CA ASP A 223 36.06 -33.81 -41.26
C ASP A 223 37.39 -33.06 -41.32
N LYS A 224 37.94 -32.64 -40.17
CA LYS A 224 39.39 -32.50 -39.97
C LYS A 224 39.77 -32.70 -38.52
N ARG A 225 40.33 -33.87 -38.24
CA ARG A 225 41.24 -34.16 -37.12
C ARG A 225 42.65 -34.35 -37.68
N SER A 226 43.65 -33.71 -37.06
CA SER A 226 45.12 -33.94 -37.17
C SER A 226 45.76 -33.57 -38.53
N ARG A 227 46.90 -32.88 -38.62
CA ARG A 227 48.11 -32.82 -37.77
C ARG A 227 48.50 -31.41 -37.38
#